data_AF-A0A0Q8N0S0-F1
#
_entry.id   AF-A0A0Q8N0S0-F1
#
_cell.length_a   1.000
_cell.length_b   1.000
_cell.length_c   1.000
_cell.angle_alpha   90.00
_cell.angle_beta   90.00
_cell.angle_gamma   90.00
#
_symmetry.space_group_name_H-M   'P 1'
#
loop_
_entity.id
_entity.type
_entity.pdbx_description
1 polymer ?
#
loop_
_entity_poly.entity_id
_entity_poly.type
_entity_poly.pdbx_seq_one_letter_code
_entity_poly.pdbx_strand_id
1 'polypeptide(L)' 'MREHEVAIDDALGAANSYLHAIKMAAETAFKGAGKDYCAFLLLADSAIEEITKAHGSFDDLIAEAVHNSVDNGEKRR' A
#
# COMPACT_ATOMS: atom_id res chain seq x y z
N MET A 1 5.22 17.16 7.42
CA MET A 1 5.86 15.92 6.95
C MET A 1 5.31 14.71 7.70
N ARG A 2 5.49 14.62 9.03
CA ARG A 2 4.90 13.53 9.87
C ARG A 2 3.37 13.36 9.76
N GLU A 3 2.60 14.44 9.66
CA GLU A 3 1.14 14.33 9.52
C GLU A 3 0.71 13.71 8.17
N HIS A 4 1.49 13.92 7.11
CA HIS A 4 1.19 13.32 5.80
C HIS A 4 1.58 11.85 5.75
N GLU A 5 2.67 11.47 6.40
CA GLU A 5 3.10 10.07 6.58
C GLU A 5 2.03 9.26 7.32
N VAL A 6 1.55 9.77 8.46
CA VAL A 6 0.46 9.13 9.23
C VAL A 6 -0.82 9.00 8.39
N ALA A 7 -1.20 10.03 7.65
CA ALA A 7 -2.40 9.98 6.80
C ALA A 7 -2.27 8.95 5.66
N ILE A 8 -1.06 8.75 5.14
CA ILE A 8 -0.77 7.74 4.11
C ILE A 8 -0.84 6.35 4.74
N ASP A 9 -0.20 6.12 5.88
CA ASP A 9 -0.25 4.85 6.61
C ASP A 9 -1.69 4.45 6.94
N ASP A 10 -2.49 5.39 7.45
CA ASP A 10 -3.91 5.16 7.78
C ASP A 10 -4.70 4.78 6.51
N ALA A 11 -4.49 5.47 5.40
CA ALA A 11 -5.16 5.18 4.13
C ALA A 11 -4.75 3.80 3.58
N LEU A 12 -3.48 3.42 3.70
CA LEU A 12 -2.98 2.10 3.29
C LEU A 12 -3.54 0.99 4.17
N GLY A 13 -3.60 1.21 5.48
CA GLY A 13 -4.25 0.29 6.42
C GLY A 13 -5.73 0.10 6.10
N ALA A 14 -6.45 1.17 5.77
CA ALA A 14 -7.84 1.10 5.35
C ALA A 14 -8.00 0.34 4.02
N ALA A 15 -7.15 0.60 3.03
CA ALA A 15 -7.18 -0.11 1.75
C ALA A 15 -6.97 -1.62 1.91
N ASN A 16 -5.99 -2.03 2.72
CA ASN A 16 -5.76 -3.45 3.05
C ASN A 16 -6.99 -4.07 3.73
N SER A 17 -7.64 -3.33 4.63
CA SER A 17 -8.86 -3.79 5.31
C SER A 17 -10.02 -4.00 4.32
N TYR A 18 -10.21 -3.10 3.35
CA TYR A 18 -11.24 -3.25 2.32
C TYR A 18 -10.96 -4.44 1.40
N LEU A 19 -9.71 -4.65 0.99
CA LEU A 19 -9.33 -5.80 0.16
C LEU A 19 -9.55 -7.12 0.90
N HIS A 20 -9.25 -7.16 2.20
CA HIS A 20 -9.58 -8.31 3.03
C HIS A 20 -11.10 -8.58 3.09
N ALA A 21 -11.92 -7.54 3.27
CA ALA A 21 -13.36 -7.66 3.27
C ALA A 21 -13.90 -8.17 1.92
N ILE A 22 -13.32 -7.74 0.79
CA ILE A 22 -13.67 -8.23 -0.55
C ILE A 22 -13.38 -9.74 -0.67
N LYS A 23 -12.24 -10.22 -0.16
CA LYS A 23 -11.93 -11.66 -0.15
C LYS A 23 -12.96 -12.45 0.66
N MET A 24 -13.34 -11.95 1.84
CA MET A 24 -14.37 -12.59 2.67
C MET A 24 -15.76 -12.59 2.00
N ALA A 25 -16.11 -11.49 1.31
CA ALA A 25 -17.36 -11.40 0.56
C ALA A 25 -17.38 -12.40 -0.59
N ALA A 26 -16.26 -12.54 -1.32
CA ALA A 26 -16.11 -13.55 -2.37
C ALA A 26 -16.23 -14.98 -1.81
N GLU A 27 -15.58 -15.27 -0.68
CA GLU A 27 -15.70 -16.56 0.02
C GLU A 27 -17.17 -16.89 0.32
N THR A 28 -17.91 -15.92 0.84
CA THR A 28 -19.32 -16.08 1.20
C THR A 28 -20.22 -16.23 -0.04
N ALA A 29 -19.99 -15.42 -1.08
CA ALA A 29 -20.80 -15.40 -2.28
C ALA A 29 -20.63 -16.66 -3.14
N PHE A 30 -19.40 -17.17 -3.22
CA PHE A 30 -19.04 -18.26 -4.12
C PHE A 30 -18.72 -19.58 -3.41
N LYS A 31 -18.81 -19.61 -2.07
CA LYS A 31 -18.51 -20.78 -1.23
C LYS A 31 -17.12 -21.37 -1.51
N GLY A 32 -16.14 -20.49 -1.71
CA GLY A 32 -14.75 -20.88 -1.96
C GLY A 32 -14.48 -21.53 -3.33
N ALA A 33 -15.39 -21.42 -4.31
CA ALA A 33 -15.26 -22.13 -5.59
C ALA A 33 -15.71 -21.33 -6.81
N GLY A 34 -15.16 -21.68 -7.97
CA GLY A 34 -15.58 -21.14 -9.26
C GLY A 34 -14.64 -20.05 -9.81
N LYS A 35 -14.83 -19.73 -11.10
CA LYS A 35 -13.95 -18.79 -11.82
C LYS A 35 -14.04 -17.37 -11.25
N ASP A 36 -15.24 -16.95 -10.86
CA ASP A 36 -15.46 -15.62 -10.30
C ASP A 36 -14.79 -15.49 -8.93
N TYR A 37 -14.90 -16.51 -8.07
CA TYR A 37 -14.16 -16.58 -6.80
C TYR A 37 -12.65 -16.38 -7.00
N CYS A 38 -12.04 -17.17 -7.89
CA CYS A 38 -10.61 -17.04 -8.18
C CYS A 38 -10.25 -15.67 -8.75
N ALA A 39 -11.12 -15.09 -9.59
CA ALA A 39 -10.89 -13.75 -10.14
C ALA A 39 -10.91 -12.68 -9.04
N PHE A 40 -11.84 -12.74 -8.09
CA PHE A 40 -11.88 -11.81 -6.96
C PHE A 40 -10.68 -11.94 -6.03
N LEU A 41 -10.24 -13.17 -5.74
CA LEU A 41 -9.02 -13.38 -4.96
C LEU A 41 -7.79 -12.82 -5.67
N LEU A 42 -7.61 -13.14 -6.95
CA LEU A 42 -6.49 -12.65 -7.75
C LEU A 42 -6.48 -11.13 -7.82
N LEU A 43 -7.63 -10.50 -8.06
CA LEU A 43 -7.76 -9.04 -8.06
C LEU A 43 -7.35 -8.44 -6.72
N ALA A 44 -7.81 -9.01 -5.60
CA ALA A 44 -7.48 -8.51 -4.28
C ALA A 44 -5.99 -8.72 -3.94
N ASP A 45 -5.40 -9.85 -4.31
CA ASP A 45 -3.97 -10.12 -4.14
C ASP A 45 -3.11 -9.16 -4.96
N SER A 46 -3.43 -8.97 -6.24
CA SER A 46 -2.70 -8.02 -7.10
C SER A 46 -2.82 -6.58 -6.59
N ALA A 47 -3.98 -6.18 -6.08
CA ALA A 47 -4.15 -4.85 -5.49
C ALA A 47 -3.27 -4.67 -4.24
N ILE A 48 -3.19 -5.67 -3.35
CA ILE A 48 -2.30 -5.62 -2.17
C ILE A 48 -0.84 -5.49 -2.60
N GLU A 49 -0.42 -6.25 -3.61
CA GLU A 49 0.95 -6.21 -4.13
C GLU A 49 1.31 -4.81 -4.67
N GLU A 50 0.46 -4.22 -5.50
CA GLU A 50 0.69 -2.89 -6.06
C GLU A 50 0.66 -1.79 -4.99
N ILE A 51 -0.22 -1.88 -4.00
CA ILE A 51 -0.24 -0.97 -2.84
C ILE A 51 1.09 -1.05 -2.09
N THR A 52 1.60 -2.26 -1.86
CA THR A 52 2.87 -2.47 -1.16
C THR A 52 4.05 -1.88 -1.93
N LYS A 53 4.09 -2.07 -3.25
CA LYS A 53 5.12 -1.48 -4.13
C LYS A 53 5.07 0.05 -4.13
N ALA A 54 3.86 0.60 -4.22
CA ALA A 54 3.65 2.05 -4.21
C ALA A 54 4.10 2.67 -2.89
N HIS A 55 3.83 1.99 -1.77
CA HIS A 55 4.30 2.43 -0.46
C HIS A 55 5.83 2.44 -0.37
N GLY A 56 6.50 1.34 -0.75
CA GLY A 56 7.97 1.30 -0.75
C GLY A 56 8.61 2.35 -1.65
N SER A 57 8.01 2.63 -2.81
CA SER A 57 8.48 3.71 -3.70
C SER A 57 8.33 5.09 -3.06
N PHE A 58 7.31 5.30 -2.24
CA PHE A 58 7.10 6.55 -1.52
C PHE A 58 8.12 6.73 -0.39
N ASP A 59 8.42 5.66 0.34
CA ASP A 59 9.47 5.64 1.36
C ASP A 59 10.84 5.96 0.77
N ASP A 60 11.18 5.38 -0.39
CA ASP A 60 12.42 5.65 -1.11
C ASP A 60 12.55 7.12 -1.51
N LEU A 61 11.46 7.72 -2.02
CA LEU A 61 11.42 9.14 -2.38
C LEU A 61 11.62 10.05 -1.16
N ILE A 62 11.03 9.69 -0.01
CA ILE A 62 11.24 10.44 1.24
C ILE A 62 12.70 10.30 1.69
N ALA A 63 13.26 9.09 1.68
CA ALA A 63 14.63 8.85 2.10
C ALA A 63 15.63 9.63 1.23
N GLU A 64 15.42 9.67 -0.09
CA GLU A 64 16.23 10.46 -1.02
C GLU A 64 16.11 11.97 -0.75
N ALA A 65 14.89 12.47 -0.52
CA ALA A 65 14.67 13.88 -0.18
C ALA A 65 15.38 14.28 1.13
N VAL A 66 15.32 13.42 2.15
CA VAL A 66 16.02 13.62 3.42
C VAL A 66 17.54 13.61 3.20
N HIS A 67 18.08 12.64 2.49
CA HIS A 67 19.52 12.55 2.22
C HIS A 67 20.05 13.80 1.50
N ASN A 68 19.36 14.25 0.46
CA ASN A 68 19.72 15.45 -0.30
C ASN A 68 19.66 16.75 0.53
N SER A 69 18.78 16.80 1.53
CA SER A 69 18.70 17.94 2.44
C SER A 69 19.83 17.99 3.47
N VAL A 70 20.37 16.83 3.88
CA VAL A 70 21.54 16.72 4.76
C VAL A 70 22.82 17.13 4.05
N ASP A 71 23.05 16.64 2.82
CA ASP A 71 24.27 16.92 2.04
C ASP A 71 24.42 18.42 1.67
N ASN A 72 23.29 19.10 1.44
CA ASN A 72 23.26 20.56 1.21
C ASN A 72 23.48 21.40 2.49
N GLY A 73 23.23 20.84 3.67
CA GLY A 73 23.51 21.47 4.95
C GLY A 73 25.00 21.41 5.33
N GLU A 74 25.68 20.34 4.93
CA GLU A 74 27.11 20.13 5.20
C GLU A 74 28.00 21.00 4.30
N LYS A 75 27.62 21.22 3.03
CA LYS A 75 28.32 22.13 2.10
C LYS A 75 28.18 23.63 2.42
N ARG A 76 27.35 24.00 3.40
CA ARG A 76 27.12 25.39 3.82
C ARG A 76 27.76 25.76 5.16
N ARG A 77 28.58 24.87 5.75
CA ARG A 77 29.38 25.13 6.95
C ARG A 77 30.85 25.29 6.64
#